data_AF-A0A1B6E6C7-F1
#
_entry.id   AF-A0A1B6E6C7-F1
#
_cell.length_a   1.000
_cell.length_b   1.000
_cell.length_c   1.000
_cell.angle_alpha   90.00
_cell.angle_beta   90.00
_cell.angle_gamma   90.00
#
_symmetry.space_group_name_H-M   'P 1'
#
loop_
_entity.id
_entity.type
_entity.pdbx_description
1 polymer ?
#
loop_
_entity_poly.entity_id
_entity_poly.type
_entity_poly.pdbx_seq_one_letter_code
_entity_poly.pdbx_strand_id
1 'polypeptide(L)'
;MSGWCGRGDRPRKFIPNPKIIYTDLKFNKSYYDDLRFNALTGECLSSSSSNRKTPTILSLKQGQLCRISLDKGPMIGHVFLWNSDNPKEHFSWDTTMIFQGTHLSKYARLWSNEPFVRPLATVVADSIPYNADEDGARLHDIFRYISIFHQSYAFNQRRLHRIHSRYES
;
A
#
# COMPACT_ATOMS: atom_id res chain seq x y z
N MET A 1 -0.55 -12.90 -45.80
CA MET A 1 -1.05 -12.05 -44.68
C MET A 1 0.05 -12.00 -43.62
N SER A 2 0.82 -10.91 -43.56
CA SER A 2 1.78 -10.68 -42.47
C SER A 2 1.13 -9.78 -41.43
N GLY A 3 1.00 -10.26 -40.20
CA GLY A 3 0.40 -9.55 -39.07
C GLY A 3 1.10 -8.22 -38.77
N TRP A 4 0.32 -7.29 -38.25
CA TRP A 4 0.64 -5.86 -38.09
C TRP A 4 1.62 -5.53 -36.95
N CYS A 5 2.21 -6.53 -36.29
CA CYS A 5 3.15 -6.33 -35.19
C CYS A 5 4.49 -7.03 -35.46
N GLY A 6 5.60 -6.28 -35.39
CA GLY A 6 6.91 -6.86 -35.05
C GLY A 6 7.94 -7.11 -36.17
N ARG A 7 8.00 -6.31 -37.25
CA ARG A 7 9.25 -6.27 -38.06
C ARG A 7 10.29 -5.39 -37.38
N GLY A 8 11.18 -6.00 -36.60
CA GLY A 8 12.40 -5.34 -36.09
C GLY A 8 12.37 -4.92 -34.63
N ASP A 9 11.52 -5.53 -33.80
CA ASP A 9 11.54 -5.33 -32.35
C ASP A 9 12.91 -5.75 -31.80
N ARG A 10 13.78 -4.76 -31.59
CA ARG A 10 15.03 -4.97 -30.86
C ARG A 10 14.63 -5.22 -29.41
N PRO A 11 14.92 -6.40 -28.83
CA PRO A 11 14.62 -6.65 -27.42
C PRO A 11 15.24 -5.53 -26.59
N ARG A 12 14.40 -4.86 -25.79
CA ARG A 12 14.83 -3.74 -24.95
C ARG A 12 15.87 -4.29 -23.96
N LYS A 13 17.14 -3.88 -24.12
CA LYS A 13 18.19 -4.19 -23.16
C LYS A 13 17.95 -3.34 -21.92
N PHE A 14 17.36 -3.93 -20.89
CA PHE A 14 17.25 -3.30 -19.59
C PHE A 14 18.65 -3.20 -18.98
N ILE A 15 19.00 -2.02 -18.47
CA ILE A 15 20.19 -1.84 -17.66
C ILE A 15 19.93 -2.63 -16.36
N PRO A 16 20.77 -3.63 -16.00
CA PRO A 16 20.65 -4.27 -14.71
C PRO A 16 20.85 -3.20 -13.62
N ASN A 17 19.89 -3.10 -12.69
CA ASN A 17 19.77 -2.07 -11.64
C ASN A 17 19.22 -0.71 -12.12
N PRO A 18 17.94 -0.62 -12.54
CA PRO A 18 17.28 0.67 -12.70
C PRO A 18 17.34 1.44 -11.37
N LYS A 19 17.72 2.72 -11.42
CA LYS A 19 17.66 3.61 -10.25
C LYS A 19 16.20 3.84 -9.88
N ILE A 20 15.75 3.27 -8.77
CA ILE A 20 14.43 3.57 -8.18
C ILE A 20 14.53 4.95 -7.53
N ILE A 21 13.86 5.94 -8.12
CA ILE A 21 14.05 7.38 -7.87
C ILE A 21 13.66 7.80 -6.43
N TYR A 22 12.85 7.00 -5.71
CA TYR A 22 12.16 7.45 -4.49
C TYR A 22 12.44 6.61 -3.22
N THR A 23 13.66 6.13 -3.04
CA THR A 23 14.02 5.17 -1.97
C THR A 23 14.42 5.79 -0.62
N ASP A 24 14.77 7.08 -0.53
CA ASP A 24 15.39 7.70 0.66
C ASP A 24 14.41 8.32 1.68
N LEU A 25 13.26 7.70 1.89
CA LEU A 25 12.32 8.15 2.91
C LEU A 25 12.59 7.45 4.25
N LYS A 26 13.03 8.22 5.26
CA LYS A 26 13.30 7.73 6.62
C LYS A 26 12.13 6.86 7.13
N PHE A 27 12.43 5.61 7.48
CA PHE A 27 11.46 4.62 7.96
C PHE A 27 11.99 3.91 9.21
N ASN A 28 11.24 3.95 10.31
CA ASN A 28 11.62 3.29 11.56
C ASN A 28 10.91 1.93 11.66
N LYS A 29 11.62 0.85 11.34
CA LYS A 29 11.09 -0.53 11.42
C LYS A 29 10.68 -0.91 12.84
N SER A 30 11.55 -0.65 13.82
CA SER A 30 11.33 -0.99 15.24
C SER A 30 10.01 -0.42 15.73
N TYR A 31 9.75 0.87 15.46
CA TYR A 31 8.51 1.52 15.86
C TYR A 31 7.25 0.77 15.38
N TYR A 32 7.23 0.30 14.13
CA TYR A 32 6.08 -0.43 13.59
C TYR A 32 5.99 -1.87 14.09
N ASP A 33 7.14 -2.52 14.35
CA ASP A 33 7.16 -3.84 14.96
C ASP A 33 6.66 -3.79 16.41
N ASP A 34 7.05 -2.77 17.18
CA ASP A 34 6.58 -2.51 18.55
C ASP A 34 5.08 -2.19 18.57
N LEU A 35 4.61 -1.33 17.65
CA LEU A 35 3.18 -1.05 17.49
C LEU A 35 2.37 -2.32 17.21
N ARG A 36 2.87 -3.20 16.35
CA ARG A 36 2.23 -4.47 16.05
C ARG A 36 2.20 -5.37 17.28
N PHE A 37 3.32 -5.49 17.98
CA PHE A 37 3.41 -6.30 19.20
C PHE A 37 2.37 -5.83 20.22
N ASN A 38 2.34 -4.53 20.51
CA ASN A 38 1.38 -3.92 21.44
C ASN A 38 -0.08 -4.14 21.01
N ALA A 39 -0.37 -4.10 19.71
CA ALA A 39 -1.71 -4.36 19.20
C ALA A 39 -2.13 -5.84 19.31
N LEU A 40 -1.19 -6.79 19.22
CA LEU A 40 -1.48 -8.21 19.41
C LEU A 40 -1.74 -8.56 20.87
N THR A 41 -1.09 -7.87 21.80
CA THR A 41 -1.28 -8.02 23.25
C THR A 41 -2.40 -7.14 23.81
N GLY A 42 -2.89 -6.19 23.02
CA GLY A 42 -3.90 -5.22 23.41
C GLY A 42 -5.34 -5.72 23.25
N GLU A 43 -6.29 -4.84 23.53
CA GLU A 43 -7.72 -5.10 23.37
C GLU A 43 -8.15 -4.92 21.91
N CYS A 44 -9.00 -5.83 21.43
CA CYS A 44 -9.67 -5.68 20.14
C CYS A 44 -10.81 -4.65 20.28
N LEU A 45 -10.59 -3.44 19.78
CA LEU A 45 -11.57 -2.34 19.90
C LEU A 45 -12.87 -2.61 19.13
N SER A 46 -12.77 -3.26 17.96
CA SER A 46 -13.92 -3.61 17.15
C SER A 46 -13.58 -4.71 16.16
N SER A 47 -14.57 -5.54 15.86
CA SER A 47 -14.50 -6.53 14.79
C SER A 47 -15.76 -6.45 13.95
N SER A 48 -15.59 -6.40 12.63
CA SER A 48 -16.70 -6.47 11.69
C SER A 48 -16.40 -7.54 10.64
N SER A 49 -17.44 -8.28 10.27
CA SER A 49 -17.38 -9.24 9.16
C SER A 49 -18.15 -8.66 7.98
N SER A 50 -17.50 -8.54 6.82
CA SER A 50 -18.19 -8.17 5.59
C SER A 50 -18.70 -9.43 4.88
N ASN A 51 -19.88 -9.32 4.26
CA ASN A 51 -20.31 -10.30 3.27
C ASN A 51 -19.90 -9.79 1.87
N ARG A 52 -19.73 -10.70 0.90
CA ARG A 52 -19.23 -10.42 -0.47
C ARG A 52 -19.85 -9.21 -1.20
N LYS A 53 -21.02 -8.73 -0.77
CA LYS A 53 -21.81 -7.71 -1.48
C LYS A 53 -21.88 -6.35 -0.78
N THR A 54 -21.42 -6.25 0.47
CA THR A 54 -21.56 -5.01 1.25
C THR A 54 -20.18 -4.46 1.63
N PRO A 55 -19.88 -3.19 1.30
CA PRO A 55 -18.68 -2.56 1.80
C PRO A 55 -18.80 -2.40 3.32
N THR A 56 -17.68 -2.57 4.00
CA THR A 56 -17.58 -2.29 5.43
C THR A 56 -16.72 -1.06 5.62
N ILE A 57 -17.27 -0.08 6.33
CA ILE A 57 -16.58 1.17 6.64
C ILE A 57 -16.05 1.05 8.06
N LEU A 58 -14.76 1.32 8.23
CA LEU A 58 -14.08 1.34 9.51
C LEU A 58 -13.45 2.72 9.71
N SER A 59 -13.82 3.38 10.80
CA SER A 59 -13.20 4.64 11.21
C SER A 59 -12.06 4.35 12.18
N LEU A 60 -10.85 4.71 11.78
CA LEU A 60 -9.63 4.41 12.54
C LEU A 60 -8.89 5.71 12.87
N LYS A 61 -8.43 5.80 14.12
CA LYS A 61 -7.59 6.89 14.60
C LYS A 61 -6.12 6.60 14.30
N GLN A 62 -5.31 7.65 14.33
CA GLN A 62 -3.86 7.52 14.25
C GLN A 62 -3.33 6.50 15.26
N GLY A 63 -2.37 5.67 14.83
CA GLY A 63 -1.71 4.68 15.68
C GLY A 63 -2.53 3.42 15.94
N GLN A 64 -3.81 3.40 15.55
CA GLN A 64 -4.60 2.18 15.57
C GLN A 64 -4.18 1.26 14.42
N LEU A 65 -4.36 -0.04 14.66
CA LEU A 65 -4.10 -1.08 13.68
C LEU A 65 -5.42 -1.72 13.24
N CYS A 66 -5.48 -2.04 11.95
CA CYS A 66 -6.56 -2.83 11.37
C CYS A 66 -5.98 -4.09 10.75
N ARG A 67 -6.54 -5.24 11.11
CA ARG A 67 -6.23 -6.53 10.48
C ARG A 67 -7.40 -6.93 9.59
N ILE A 68 -7.11 -7.21 8.33
CA ILE A 68 -8.07 -7.78 7.39
C ILE A 68 -7.71 -9.25 7.25
N SER A 69 -8.66 -10.14 7.55
CA SER A 69 -8.47 -11.60 7.48
C SER A 69 -9.61 -12.22 6.69
N LEU A 70 -9.31 -13.31 5.97
CA LEU A 70 -10.33 -14.10 5.26
C LEU A 70 -10.63 -15.35 6.08
N ASP A 71 -11.87 -15.47 6.53
CA ASP A 71 -12.38 -16.57 7.37
C ASP A 71 -13.08 -17.67 6.53
N LYS A 72 -13.73 -17.30 5.43
CA LYS A 72 -14.58 -18.19 4.61
C LYS A 72 -13.97 -18.55 3.25
N GLY A 73 -12.70 -18.94 3.26
CA GLY A 73 -11.98 -19.43 2.08
C GLY A 73 -11.35 -18.33 1.21
N PRO A 74 -10.87 -18.68 0.00
CA PRO A 74 -10.13 -17.77 -0.87
C PRO A 74 -11.03 -16.64 -1.39
N MET A 75 -10.64 -15.41 -1.13
CA MET A 75 -11.35 -14.21 -1.58
C MET A 75 -10.36 -13.07 -1.81
N ILE A 76 -10.71 -12.16 -2.72
CA ILE A 76 -9.97 -10.90 -2.92
C ILE A 76 -10.81 -9.77 -2.36
N GLY A 77 -10.24 -8.99 -1.45
CA GLY A 77 -10.83 -7.75 -0.93
C GLY A 77 -10.19 -6.53 -1.57
N HIS A 78 -11.00 -5.49 -1.83
CA HIS A 78 -10.51 -4.18 -2.23
C HIS A 78 -10.53 -3.25 -1.02
N VAL A 79 -9.46 -2.50 -0.80
CA VAL A 79 -9.41 -1.46 0.24
C VAL A 79 -9.15 -0.10 -0.36
N PHE A 80 -9.87 0.86 0.21
CA PHE A 80 -9.71 2.26 -0.05
C PHE A 80 -9.60 2.99 1.28
N LEU A 81 -8.78 4.03 1.31
CA LEU A 81 -8.54 4.83 2.51
C LEU A 81 -8.90 6.28 2.21
N TRP A 82 -9.57 6.91 3.16
CA TRP A 82 -9.83 8.36 3.16
C TRP A 82 -9.39 8.95 4.49
N ASN A 83 -8.94 10.20 4.45
CA ASN A 83 -8.79 10.97 5.68
C ASN A 83 -10.17 11.33 6.23
N SER A 84 -10.43 10.98 7.49
CA SER A 84 -11.70 11.24 8.18
C SER A 84 -12.05 12.73 8.25
N ASP A 85 -11.03 13.58 8.40
CA ASP A 85 -11.19 15.01 8.63
C ASP A 85 -11.21 15.80 7.31
N ASN A 86 -10.75 15.18 6.23
CA ASN A 86 -10.68 15.79 4.90
C ASN A 86 -10.85 14.75 3.79
N PRO A 87 -12.09 14.50 3.31
CA PRO A 87 -12.36 13.50 2.27
C PRO A 87 -11.67 13.76 0.92
N LYS A 88 -11.14 14.97 0.68
CA LYS A 88 -10.34 15.26 -0.52
C LYS A 88 -9.00 14.52 -0.52
N GLU A 89 -8.50 14.17 0.67
CA GLU A 89 -7.31 13.36 0.85
C GLU A 89 -7.69 11.88 0.96
N HIS A 90 -7.26 11.10 -0.02
CA HIS A 90 -7.60 9.68 -0.16
C HIS A 90 -6.42 8.90 -0.75
N PHE A 91 -6.50 7.58 -0.68
CA PHE A 91 -5.51 6.68 -1.23
C PHE A 91 -5.32 6.90 -2.74
N SER A 92 -4.07 7.00 -3.16
CA SER A 92 -3.65 7.13 -4.56
C SER A 92 -2.77 5.95 -4.94
N TRP A 93 -3.25 5.16 -5.89
CA TRP A 93 -2.57 3.98 -6.42
C TRP A 93 -1.35 4.37 -7.25
N ASP A 94 -1.46 5.44 -8.03
CA ASP A 94 -0.41 6.04 -8.86
C ASP A 94 0.77 6.52 -8.01
N THR A 95 0.51 7.33 -6.98
CA THR A 95 1.55 7.80 -6.05
C THR A 95 2.17 6.61 -5.31
N THR A 96 1.36 5.67 -4.85
CA THR A 96 1.86 4.47 -4.15
C THR A 96 2.75 3.63 -5.07
N MET A 97 2.38 3.46 -6.34
CA MET A 97 3.18 2.72 -7.32
C MET A 97 4.53 3.38 -7.57
N ILE A 98 4.57 4.71 -7.62
CA ILE A 98 5.81 5.47 -7.78
C ILE A 98 6.78 5.23 -6.61
N PHE A 99 6.26 5.17 -5.38
CA PHE A 99 7.09 5.01 -4.17
C PHE A 99 7.35 3.56 -3.75
N GLN A 100 6.46 2.62 -4.06
CA GLN A 100 6.49 1.24 -3.53
C GLN A 100 6.62 0.16 -4.61
N GLY A 101 6.45 0.50 -5.89
CA GLY A 101 6.37 -0.47 -6.98
C GLY A 101 4.95 -1.01 -7.17
N THR A 102 4.79 -2.11 -7.91
CA THR A 102 3.46 -2.63 -8.31
C THR A 102 2.76 -3.46 -7.24
N HIS A 103 3.50 -4.03 -6.28
CA HIS A 103 2.95 -4.91 -5.27
C HIS A 103 3.41 -4.50 -3.87
N LEU A 104 2.51 -4.61 -2.89
CA LEU A 104 2.82 -4.28 -1.50
C LEU A 104 3.38 -5.49 -0.76
N SER A 105 4.26 -5.22 0.18
CA SER A 105 4.77 -6.21 1.14
C SER A 105 4.91 -5.56 2.52
N LYS A 106 5.37 -6.31 3.52
CA LYS A 106 5.63 -5.76 4.86
C LYS A 106 6.47 -4.48 4.76
N TYR A 107 6.05 -3.47 5.51
CA TYR A 107 6.60 -2.10 5.56
C TYR A 107 6.29 -1.19 4.37
N ALA A 108 5.55 -1.68 3.36
CA ALA A 108 5.09 -0.82 2.29
C ALA A 108 4.10 0.23 2.84
N ARG A 109 4.18 1.45 2.30
CA ARG A 109 3.32 2.57 2.70
C ARG A 109 2.28 2.86 1.63
N LEU A 110 1.05 3.06 2.07
CA LEU A 110 -0.05 3.53 1.24
C LEU A 110 -0.05 5.05 1.21
N TRP A 111 0.03 5.65 0.03
CA TRP A 111 0.19 7.10 -0.14
C TRP A 111 -1.12 7.78 -0.51
N SER A 112 -1.27 9.03 -0.07
CA SER A 112 -2.39 9.89 -0.44
C SER A 112 -2.21 10.53 -1.83
N ASN A 113 -3.31 10.97 -2.43
CA ASN A 113 -3.33 11.74 -3.67
C ASN A 113 -2.64 13.11 -3.55
N GLU A 114 -2.32 13.68 -4.72
CA GLU A 114 -1.91 15.08 -4.82
C GLU A 114 -3.04 16.03 -4.38
N PRO A 115 -2.71 17.18 -3.74
CA PRO A 115 -1.38 17.71 -3.42
C PRO A 115 -0.82 17.22 -2.07
N PHE A 116 -1.47 16.27 -1.39
CA PHE A 116 -1.13 15.90 -0.01
C PHE A 116 0.11 15.01 0.08
N VAL A 117 0.23 14.03 -0.83
CA VAL A 117 1.38 13.13 -1.03
C VAL A 117 2.08 12.73 0.29
N ARG A 118 1.35 12.05 1.19
CA ARG A 118 1.88 11.53 2.45
C ARG A 118 1.45 10.10 2.73
N PRO A 119 2.16 9.36 3.59
CA PRO A 119 1.72 8.05 4.03
C PRO A 119 0.42 8.14 4.84
N LEU A 120 -0.63 7.44 4.39
CA LEU A 120 -1.89 7.27 5.11
C LEU A 120 -1.85 6.05 6.02
N ALA A 121 -1.25 4.95 5.55
CA ALA A 121 -1.12 3.72 6.30
C ALA A 121 0.16 2.97 5.93
N THR A 122 0.58 2.06 6.80
CA THR A 122 1.77 1.21 6.62
C THR A 122 1.37 -0.25 6.81
N VAL A 123 1.77 -1.12 5.88
CA VAL A 123 1.65 -2.55 6.04
C VAL A 123 2.59 -3.01 7.14
N VAL A 124 2.06 -3.46 8.27
CA VAL A 124 2.88 -3.92 9.41
C VAL A 124 3.05 -5.43 9.44
N ALA A 125 2.19 -6.17 8.74
CA ALA A 125 2.44 -7.56 8.44
C ALA A 125 1.60 -8.07 7.29
N ASP A 126 2.14 -9.13 6.70
CA ASP A 126 1.57 -9.96 5.68
C ASP A 126 1.80 -11.40 6.13
N SER A 127 0.72 -12.18 6.20
CA SER A 127 0.78 -13.59 6.62
C SER A 127 0.92 -14.56 5.45
N ILE A 128 0.77 -14.07 4.21
CA ILE A 128 0.97 -14.85 2.99
C ILE A 128 2.02 -14.12 2.13
N PRO A 129 3.26 -13.97 2.63
CA PRO A 129 4.31 -13.32 1.88
C PRO A 129 4.67 -14.16 0.66
N TYR A 130 4.11 -13.81 -0.49
CA TYR A 130 4.41 -14.45 -1.76
C TYR A 130 5.41 -13.59 -2.54
N ASN A 131 6.58 -14.17 -2.78
CA ASN A 131 7.59 -13.57 -3.64
C ASN A 131 7.18 -13.67 -5.11
N ALA A 132 7.94 -13.03 -5.99
CA ALA A 132 7.73 -13.20 -7.43
C ALA A 132 7.95 -14.66 -7.81
N ASP A 133 7.02 -15.24 -8.56
CA ASP A 133 7.22 -16.54 -9.22
C ASP A 133 8.00 -16.41 -10.53
N GLU A 134 8.16 -17.52 -11.24
CA GLU A 134 8.91 -17.61 -12.50
C GLU A 134 8.34 -16.69 -13.59
N ASP A 135 7.04 -16.41 -13.55
CA ASP A 135 6.34 -15.50 -14.46
C ASP A 135 6.33 -14.04 -13.93
N GLY A 136 6.86 -13.81 -12.73
CA GLY A 136 6.95 -12.50 -12.09
C GLY A 136 5.68 -12.06 -11.36
N ALA A 137 4.70 -12.95 -11.17
CA ALA A 137 3.46 -12.65 -10.47
C ALA A 137 3.70 -12.57 -8.95
N ARG A 138 2.97 -11.66 -8.29
CA ARG A 138 3.04 -11.44 -6.84
C ARG A 138 1.64 -11.22 -6.26
N LEU A 139 1.51 -11.39 -4.95
CA LEU A 139 0.28 -11.00 -4.25
C LEU A 139 0.30 -9.51 -3.90
N HIS A 140 -0.87 -8.95 -3.57
CA HIS A 140 -1.03 -7.55 -3.19
C HIS A 140 -0.74 -6.52 -4.27
N ASP A 141 -1.27 -6.75 -5.47
CA ASP A 141 -1.23 -5.76 -6.55
C ASP A 141 -1.94 -4.46 -6.17
N ILE A 142 -1.39 -3.36 -6.66
CA ILE A 142 -1.82 -1.97 -6.45
C ILE A 142 -2.53 -1.44 -7.70
N PHE A 143 -2.56 -2.18 -8.80
CA PHE A 143 -3.14 -1.72 -10.06
C PHE A 143 -4.65 -1.44 -9.91
N ARG A 144 -5.00 -0.15 -9.92
CA ARG A 144 -6.34 0.45 -9.68
C ARG A 144 -6.93 0.23 -8.27
N TYR A 145 -6.68 -0.89 -7.62
CA TYR A 145 -7.18 -1.23 -6.28
C TYR A 145 -6.12 -2.04 -5.52
N ILE A 146 -6.12 -1.97 -4.18
CA ILE A 146 -5.30 -2.87 -3.37
C ILE A 146 -6.05 -4.19 -3.24
N SER A 147 -5.51 -5.26 -3.83
CA SER A 147 -6.02 -6.62 -3.63
C SER A 147 -5.44 -7.22 -2.34
N ILE A 148 -6.28 -7.53 -1.35
CA ILE A 148 -5.79 -7.91 -0.01
C ILE A 148 -6.11 -9.35 0.33
N PHE A 149 -5.05 -10.04 0.77
CA PHE A 149 -5.09 -11.30 1.50
C PHE A 149 -4.43 -11.13 2.86
N HIS A 150 -5.18 -11.26 3.96
CA HIS A 150 -4.61 -11.39 5.30
C HIS A 150 -3.50 -10.36 5.67
N GLN A 151 -3.75 -9.07 5.45
CA GLN A 151 -2.81 -7.98 5.68
C GLN A 151 -3.22 -7.11 6.88
N SER A 152 -2.23 -6.58 7.61
CA SER A 152 -2.45 -5.64 8.72
C SER A 152 -1.88 -4.26 8.42
N TYR A 153 -2.63 -3.21 8.71
CA TYR A 153 -2.27 -1.81 8.44
C TYR A 153 -2.20 -0.99 9.73
N ALA A 154 -1.13 -0.21 9.91
CA ALA A 154 -1.04 0.84 10.93
C ALA A 154 -1.29 2.21 10.29
N PHE A 155 -2.20 2.99 10.88
CA PHE A 155 -2.62 4.28 10.33
C PHE A 155 -1.72 5.42 10.79
N ASN A 156 -1.19 6.17 9.82
CA ASN A 156 -0.25 7.26 10.04
C ASN A 156 -1.00 8.60 10.03
N GLN A 157 -0.78 9.42 11.05
CA GLN A 157 -0.84 10.87 10.88
C GLN A 157 0.53 11.45 11.24
N ARG A 158 1.18 12.08 10.27
CA ARG A 158 2.04 13.21 10.61
C ARG A 158 1.58 14.36 9.74
N ARG A 159 1.12 15.41 10.42
CA ARG A 159 0.96 16.75 9.85
C ARG A 159 2.32 17.09 9.21
N LEU A 160 2.39 17.12 7.88
CA LEU A 160 3.59 17.63 7.23
C LEU A 160 3.62 19.13 7.49
N HIS A 161 4.65 19.59 8.20
CA HIS A 161 5.08 20.98 8.08
C HIS A 161 5.39 21.21 6.60
N ARG A 162 4.71 22.20 6.02
CA ARG A 162 4.84 22.68 4.64
C ARG A 162 6.32 22.81 4.26
N ILE A 163 6.85 21.86 3.49
CA ILE A 163 8.16 22.01 2.84
C ILE A 163 7.92 22.87 1.60
N HIS A 164 8.13 24.19 1.74
CA HIS A 164 8.32 25.05 0.57
C HIS A 164 9.70 24.73 -0.01
N SER A 165 9.72 23.97 -1.11
CA SER A 165 10.84 24.00 -2.04
C SER A 165 10.75 25.30 -2.84
N ARG A 166 11.34 26.38 -2.33
CA ARG A 166 11.71 27.52 -3.19
C ARG A 166 12.85 27.03 -4.08
N TYR A 167 12.59 26.82 -5.36
CA TYR A 167 13.64 26.89 -6.36
C TYR A 167 13.91 28.39 -6.59
N GLU A 168 15.04 28.87 -6.08
CA GLU A 168 15.63 30.12 -6.55
C GLU A 168 16.48 29.78 -7.77
N SER A 169 16.22 30.50 -8.86
CA SER A 169 17.09 30.66 -10.02
C SER A 169 17.21 32.15 -10.29
#